data_AF-A0A963QML8-F1
#
_entry.id   AF-A0A963QML8-F1
#
_cell.length_a   1.000
_cell.length_b   1.000
_cell.length_c   1.000
_cell.angle_alpha   90.00
_cell.angle_beta   90.00
_cell.angle_gamma   90.00
#
_symmetry.space_group_name_H-M   'P 1'
#
loop_
_entity.id
_entity.type
_entity.pdbx_description
1 polymer ?
#
loop_
_entity_poly.entity_id
_entity_poly.type
_entity_poly.pdbx_seq_one_letter_code
_entity_poly.pdbx_strand_id
1 'polypeptide(L)'
;MSHVAKAEGRIETLRILTICPSVLLRPGVLFADQVATANAAKIAPSDEMIPSMDLTSMYQRLDWGTADGQQRRAAAEKWEALVPDIIAPALIFGL
;
A
#
# COMPACT_ATOMS: atom_id res chain seq x y z
N MET A 1 -9.88 -5.88 -6.74
CA MET A 1 -9.55 -6.88 -7.79
C MET A 1 -9.69 -8.33 -7.32
N SER A 2 -9.14 -8.72 -6.16
CA SER A 2 -9.22 -10.10 -5.64
C SER A 2 -10.66 -10.59 -5.36
N HIS A 3 -11.57 -9.73 -4.90
CA HIS A 3 -12.97 -10.09 -4.66
C HIS A 3 -13.69 -10.58 -5.92
N VAL A 4 -13.56 -9.85 -7.04
CA VAL A 4 -14.16 -10.21 -8.34
C VAL A 4 -13.56 -11.51 -8.87
N ALA A 5 -12.24 -11.64 -8.82
CA ALA A 5 -11.56 -12.86 -9.27
C ALA A 5 -11.95 -14.11 -8.47
N LYS A 6 -12.22 -13.96 -7.17
CA LYS A 6 -12.74 -15.04 -6.33
C LYS A 6 -14.19 -15.37 -6.67
N ALA A 7 -15.04 -14.36 -6.89
CA ALA A 7 -16.44 -14.56 -7.29
C ALA A 7 -16.57 -15.28 -8.64
N GLU A 8 -15.64 -15.03 -9.57
CA GLU A 8 -15.55 -15.69 -10.87
C GLU A 8 -14.85 -17.06 -10.82
N GLY A 9 -14.42 -17.54 -9.65
CA GLY A 9 -13.72 -18.82 -9.50
C GLY A 9 -12.31 -18.87 -10.09
N ARG A 10 -11.75 -17.74 -10.53
CA ARG A 10 -10.38 -17.67 -11.08
C ARG A 10 -9.29 -17.80 -10.03
N ILE A 11 -9.62 -17.50 -8.77
CA ILE A 11 -8.73 -17.67 -7.62
C ILE A 11 -9.47 -18.49 -6.57
N GLU A 12 -9.01 -19.72 -6.36
CA GLU A 12 -9.57 -20.62 -5.34
C GLU A 12 -9.14 -20.19 -3.93
N THR A 13 -7.83 -20.00 -3.74
CA THR A 13 -7.25 -19.60 -2.44
C THR A 13 -6.52 -18.26 -2.59
N LEU A 14 -7.04 -17.23 -1.93
CA LEU A 14 -6.36 -15.95 -1.77
C LEU A 14 -5.48 -16.01 -0.51
N ARG A 15 -4.17 -15.80 -0.67
CA ARG A 15 -3.26 -15.57 0.45
C ARG A 15 -2.80 -14.12 0.42
N ILE A 16 -2.93 -13.44 1.56
CA ILE A 16 -2.36 -12.12 1.77
C ILE A 16 -1.09 -12.32 2.58
N LEU A 17 0.05 -12.00 1.98
CA LEU A 17 1.35 -12.11 2.62
C LEU A 17 1.71 -10.78 3.28
N THR A 18 2.30 -10.84 4.46
CA THR A 18 2.75 -9.66 5.19
C THR A 18 4.24 -9.49 5.01
N ILE A 19 4.69 -8.29 4.64
CA ILE A 19 6.11 -7.97 4.50
C ILE A 19 6.64 -7.35 5.78
N CYS A 20 7.85 -7.72 6.20
CA CYS A 20 8.55 -7.08 7.32
C CYS A 20 8.75 -5.58 7.03
N PRO A 21 8.29 -4.66 7.91
CA PRO A 21 8.40 -3.23 7.68
C PRO A 21 9.84 -2.70 7.51
N SER A 22 10.84 -3.42 8.03
CA SER A 22 12.26 -3.08 7.85
C SER A 22 12.67 -3.00 6.38
N VAL A 23 11.94 -3.67 5.47
CA VAL A 23 12.14 -3.55 4.02
C VAL A 23 12.01 -2.11 3.54
N LEU A 24 11.14 -1.31 4.15
CA LEU A 24 10.91 0.10 3.78
C LEU A 24 12.12 1.00 4.05
N LEU A 25 13.07 0.55 4.88
CA LEU A 25 14.29 1.30 5.21
C LEU A 25 15.45 0.99 4.25
N ARG A 26 15.25 0.10 3.27
CA ARG A 26 16.30 -0.27 2.33
C ARG A 26 16.62 0.88 1.37
N PRO A 27 17.90 1.06 0.99
CA PRO A 27 18.27 2.01 -0.05
C PRO A 27 17.51 1.75 -1.35
N GLY A 28 17.04 2.82 -2.00
CA GLY A 28 16.32 2.75 -3.26
C GLY A 28 14.83 2.41 -3.15
N VAL A 29 14.28 2.21 -1.95
CA VAL A 29 12.83 2.15 -1.78
C VAL A 29 12.22 3.52 -2.06
N LEU A 30 11.18 3.52 -2.91
CA LEU A 30 10.43 4.71 -3.27
C LEU A 30 8.97 4.56 -2.82
N PHE A 31 8.27 5.68 -2.75
CA PHE A 31 6.85 5.73 -2.40
C PHE A 31 6.08 6.45 -3.49
N ALA A 32 4.95 5.89 -3.87
CA ALA A 32 3.96 6.52 -4.75
C ALA A 32 2.76 6.99 -3.91
N ASP A 33 2.29 8.21 -4.15
CA ASP A 33 1.11 8.78 -3.49
C ASP A 33 -0.22 8.21 -4.00
N GLN A 34 -0.16 7.45 -5.08
CA GLN A 34 -1.26 6.74 -5.73
C GLN A 34 -0.72 5.43 -6.31
N VAL A 35 -1.57 4.69 -7.03
CA VAL A 35 -1.14 3.52 -7.81
C VAL A 35 0.04 3.93 -8.69
N ALA A 36 1.19 3.27 -8.54
CA ALA A 36 2.46 3.71 -9.11
C ALA A 36 2.44 3.79 -10.64
N THR A 37 1.52 3.06 -11.29
CA THR A 37 1.33 3.08 -12.74
C THR A 37 0.42 4.22 -13.23
N ALA A 38 -0.15 5.03 -12.35
CA ALA A 38 -0.99 6.16 -12.75
C ALA A 38 -0.13 7.30 -13.30
N ASN A 39 -0.57 7.94 -14.39
CA ASN A 39 0.16 9.04 -15.03
C ASN A 39 0.47 10.21 -14.08
N ALA A 40 -0.37 10.42 -13.07
CA ALA A 40 -0.27 11.50 -12.10
C ALA A 40 0.38 11.06 -10.77
N ALA A 41 0.86 9.83 -10.65
CA ALA A 41 1.50 9.35 -9.43
C ALA A 41 2.82 10.09 -9.21
N LYS A 42 2.97 10.71 -8.05
CA LYS A 42 4.26 11.24 -7.61
C LYS A 42 5.04 10.10 -6.96
N ILE A 43 6.23 9.84 -7.48
CA ILE A 43 7.14 8.82 -6.96
C ILE A 43 8.41 9.50 -6.46
N ALA A 44 8.71 9.37 -5.17
CA ALA A 44 9.93 9.91 -4.58
C ALA A 44 10.36 9.09 -3.34
N PRO A 45 11.57 9.31 -2.79
CA PRO A 45 12.03 8.63 -1.58
C PRO A 45 11.21 9.02 -0.34
N SER A 46 11.38 8.27 0.75
CA SER A 46 10.53 8.38 1.94
C SER A 46 10.59 9.76 2.63
N ASP A 47 11.76 10.39 2.65
CA ASP A 47 11.98 11.70 3.26
C ASP A 47 11.14 12.80 2.59
N GLU A 48 10.94 12.72 1.28
CA GLU A 48 10.07 13.63 0.53
C GLU A 48 8.59 13.29 0.65
N MET A 49 8.25 12.00 0.76
CA MET A 49 6.88 11.54 0.64
C MET A 49 6.13 11.45 1.97
N ILE A 50 6.81 11.04 3.06
CA ILE A 50 6.20 10.91 4.40
C ILE A 50 5.48 12.19 4.85
N PRO A 51 6.04 13.41 4.65
CA PRO A 51 5.35 14.65 5.04
C PRO A 51 3.98 14.85 4.36
N SER A 52 3.76 14.23 3.20
CA SER A 52 2.50 14.30 2.45
C SER A 52 1.54 13.14 2.73
N MET A 53 1.96 12.15 3.52
CA MET A 53 1.10 11.03 3.91
C MET A 53 0.13 11.46 5.00
N ASP A 54 -1.15 11.14 4.79
CA ASP A 54 -2.17 11.25 5.82
C ASP A 54 -2.08 10.04 6.78
N LEU A 55 -1.09 10.07 7.67
CA LEU A 55 -0.84 9.00 8.65
C LEU A 55 -2.03 8.77 9.59
N THR A 56 -2.85 9.79 9.83
CA THR A 56 -4.08 9.66 10.61
C THR A 56 -5.06 8.74 9.90
N SER A 57 -5.29 8.95 8.61
CA SER A 57 -6.18 8.08 7.83
C SER A 57 -5.65 6.65 7.66
N MET A 58 -4.32 6.47 7.66
CA MET A 58 -3.67 5.17 7.52
C MET A 58 -3.70 4.34 8.81
N TYR A 59 -3.46 4.96 9.97
CA TYR A 59 -3.23 4.24 11.23
C TYR A 59 -4.30 4.45 12.30
N GLN A 60 -5.20 5.42 12.12
CA GLN A 60 -6.28 5.67 13.06
C GLN A 60 -7.63 5.35 12.44
N ARG A 61 -8.57 4.93 13.29
CA ARG A 61 -9.95 4.71 12.87
C ARG A 61 -10.63 6.06 12.64
N LEU A 62 -10.82 6.43 11.38
CA LEU A 62 -11.68 7.55 10.99
C LEU A 62 -13.17 7.18 11.10
N ASP A 63 -14.03 8.19 11.23
CA ASP A 63 -15.47 8.00 11.08
C ASP A 63 -15.82 7.79 9.60
N TRP A 64 -15.96 6.53 9.21
CA TRP A 64 -16.28 6.11 7.84
C TRP A 64 -17.74 6.35 7.44
N GLY A 65 -18.59 6.81 8.38
CA GLY A 65 -19.95 7.26 8.06
C GLY A 65 -19.98 8.60 7.31
N THR A 66 -18.86 9.33 7.30
CA THR A 66 -18.74 10.61 6.59
C THR A 66 -18.10 10.46 5.22
N ALA A 67 -18.54 11.27 4.25
CA ALA A 67 -17.96 11.28 2.92
C ALA A 67 -16.47 11.66 2.94
N ASP A 68 -16.07 12.58 3.81
CA ASP A 68 -14.68 12.99 4.00
C ASP A 68 -13.81 11.83 4.50
N GLY A 69 -14.25 11.13 5.55
CA GLY A 69 -13.54 9.96 6.09
C GLY A 69 -13.36 8.84 5.05
N GLN A 70 -14.37 8.62 4.21
CA GLN A 70 -14.28 7.65 3.10
C GLN A 70 -13.29 8.08 2.03
N GLN A 71 -13.29 9.36 1.63
CA GLN A 71 -12.35 9.88 0.62
C GLN A 71 -10.90 9.80 1.10
N ARG A 72 -10.64 10.19 2.36
CA ARG A 72 -9.31 10.11 2.96
C ARG A 72 -8.80 8.67 3.01
N ARG A 73 -9.65 7.75 3.45
CA ARG A 73 -9.33 6.32 3.43
C ARG A 73 -9.04 5.80 2.02
N ALA A 74 -9.88 6.14 1.05
CA ALA A 74 -9.71 5.71 -0.34
C ALA A 74 -8.45 6.30 -0.98
N ALA A 75 -8.00 7.48 -0.55
CA ALA A 75 -6.72 8.05 -0.96
C ALA A 75 -5.55 7.30 -0.30
N ALA A 76 -5.62 7.05 1.01
CA ALA A 76 -4.60 6.33 1.77
C ALA A 76 -4.37 4.90 1.24
N GLU A 77 -5.43 4.19 0.86
CA GLU A 77 -5.36 2.82 0.32
C GLU A 77 -4.62 2.73 -1.04
N LYS A 78 -4.38 3.86 -1.73
CA LYS A 78 -3.69 3.88 -3.03
C LYS A 78 -2.18 4.08 -2.92
N TRP A 79 -1.67 4.38 -1.73
CA TRP A 79 -0.24 4.55 -1.55
C TRP A 79 0.50 3.23 -1.75
N GLU A 80 1.61 3.25 -2.47
CA GLU A 80 2.41 2.07 -2.76
C GLU A 80 3.88 2.31 -2.40
N ALA A 81 4.53 1.28 -1.84
CA ALA A 81 5.97 1.25 -1.65
C ALA A 81 6.60 0.42 -2.77
N LEU A 82 7.56 0.99 -3.49
CA LEU A 82 8.29 0.36 -4.57
C LEU A 82 9.62 -0.15 -4.02
N VAL A 83 9.78 -1.47 -4.00
CA VAL A 83 11.01 -2.12 -3.54
C VAL A 83 11.85 -2.48 -4.77
N PRO A 84 13.12 -2.01 -4.87
CA PRO A 84 13.88 -2.06 -6.12
C PRO A 84 14.34 -3.46 -6.53
N ASP A 85 14.39 -4.41 -5.59
CA ASP A 85 14.91 -5.76 -5.82
C ASP A 85 13.96 -6.83 -5.26
N ILE A 86 14.55 -7.90 -4.72
CA ILE A 86 13.88 -9.04 -4.13
C ILE A 86 13.75 -8.84 -2.62
N ILE A 87 12.61 -9.27 -2.06
CA ILE A 87 12.42 -9.42 -0.61
C ILE A 87 12.79 -10.84 -0.23
N ALA A 88 13.75 -11.00 0.69
CA ALA A 88 14.15 -12.32 1.17
C ALA A 88 12.97 -13.04 1.84
N PRO A 89 12.79 -14.36 1.65
CA PRO A 89 11.66 -15.11 2.23
C PRO A 89 11.52 -14.96 3.75
N ALA A 90 12.63 -14.81 4.48
CA ALA A 90 12.64 -14.59 5.92
C ALA A 90 11.97 -13.26 6.35
N LEU A 91 11.74 -12.34 5.42
CA LEU A 91 11.06 -11.06 5.63
C LEU A 91 9.60 -11.09 5.14
N ILE A 92 9.10 -12.26 4.70
CA ILE A 92 7.73 -12.47 4.23
C ILE A 92 7.04 -13.42 5.19
N PHE A 93 5.94 -12.97 5.77
CA PHE A 93 5.14 -13.74 6.71
C PHE A 93 3.85 -14.25 6.05
N GLY A 94 3.40 -15.43 6.45
CA GLY A 94 2.21 -16.09 5.89
C GLY A 94 2.47 -16.99 4.68
N LEU A 95 3.74 -17.24 4.36
CA LEU A 95 4.18 -18.28 3.43
C LEU A 95 3.85 -19.68 3.96
#